data_AF-A0A6G3Z5A9-F1
#
_entry.id   AF-A0A6G3Z5A9-F1
#
_cell.length_a   1.000
_cell.length_b   1.000
_cell.length_c   1.000
_cell.angle_alpha   90.00
_cell.angle_beta   90.00
_cell.angle_gamma   90.00
#
_symmetry.space_group_name_H-M   'P 1'
#
loop_
_entity.id
_entity.type
_entity.pdbx_description
1 polymer ?
#
loop_
_entity_poly.entity_id
_entity_poly.type
_entity_poly.pdbx_seq_one_letter_code
_entity_poly.pdbx_strand_id
1 'polypeptide(L)' 'MTATSAIQTLDISPVGRVEGDLDVRVDIRDGQVVNAWTRAELFRGFEIILKGKDPQAGL' A
#
# COMPACT_ATOMS: atom_id res chain seq x y z
N MET A 1 -34.01 -12.77 -10.30
CA MET A 1 -33.59 -11.35 -10.34
C MET A 1 -32.44 -11.19 -9.37
N THR A 2 -31.20 -11.33 -9.82
CA THR A 2 -30.02 -11.06 -8.99
C THR A 2 -29.87 -9.55 -8.90
N ALA A 3 -30.03 -9.00 -7.69
CA ALA A 3 -29.78 -7.58 -7.46
C ALA A 3 -28.30 -7.29 -7.77
N THR A 4 -28.02 -6.29 -8.60
CA THR A 4 -26.66 -5.79 -8.80
C THR A 4 -26.16 -5.26 -7.46
N SER A 5 -25.26 -6.00 -6.81
CA SER A 5 -24.75 -5.64 -5.50
C SER A 5 -23.93 -4.36 -5.57
N ALA A 6 -24.20 -3.44 -4.64
CA ALA A 6 -23.47 -2.19 -4.54
C ALA A 6 -22.00 -2.45 -4.20
N ILE A 7 -21.12 -1.61 -4.72
CA ILE A 7 -19.69 -1.66 -4.38
C ILE A 7 -19.52 -1.12 -2.95
N GLN A 8 -18.86 -1.90 -2.10
CA GLN A 8 -18.45 -1.51 -0.75
C GLN A 8 -16.96 -1.20 -0.77
N THR A 9 -16.55 -0.06 -0.20
CA THR A 9 -15.14 0.29 -0.06
C THR A 9 -14.68 0.01 1.37
N LEU A 10 -13.56 -0.68 1.51
CA LEU A 10 -12.90 -0.98 2.78
C LEU A 10 -11.48 -0.40 2.76
N ASP A 11 -11.19 0.49 3.71
CA ASP A 11 -9.87 1.03 3.96
C ASP A 11 -9.24 0.33 5.18
N ILE A 12 -8.05 -0.24 4.99
CA ILE A 12 -7.26 -0.92 6.00
C ILE A 12 -5.99 -0.09 6.20
N SER A 13 -5.98 0.71 7.28
CA SER A 13 -4.88 1.61 7.63
C SER A 13 -4.74 1.70 9.15
N PRO A 14 -3.56 1.38 9.73
CA PRO A 14 -2.43 0.72 9.10
C PRO A 14 -2.68 -0.80 8.94
N VAL A 15 -2.05 -1.42 7.94
CA VAL A 15 -1.99 -2.89 7.86
C VAL A 15 -1.04 -3.40 8.96
N GLY A 16 -1.55 -4.22 9.87
CA GLY A 16 -0.73 -4.79 10.95
C GLY A 16 0.08 -6.02 10.53
N ARG A 17 1.13 -6.35 11.30
CA ARG A 17 2.02 -7.51 11.12
C ARG A 17 2.75 -7.55 9.77
N VAL A 18 3.03 -6.37 9.22
CA VAL A 18 3.92 -6.16 8.07
C VAL A 18 5.08 -5.27 8.50
N GLU A 19 6.16 -5.27 7.73
CA GLU A 19 7.25 -4.30 7.90
C GLU A 19 6.88 -2.99 7.19
N GLY A 20 7.23 -1.86 7.82
CA GLY A 20 6.98 -0.53 7.29
C GLY A 20 5.52 -0.06 7.40
N ASP A 21 5.23 1.05 6.72
CA ASP A 21 3.92 1.71 6.72
C ASP A 21 3.16 1.40 5.43
N LEU A 22 2.21 0.46 5.53
CA LEU A 22 1.38 0.01 4.41
C LEU A 22 -0.10 0.26 4.71
N ASP A 23 -0.74 0.87 3.71
CA ASP A 23 -2.17 1.10 3.64
C ASP A 23 -2.75 0.33 2.45
N VAL A 24 -3.93 -0.26 2.65
CA VAL A 24 -4.65 -0.99 1.59
C VAL A 24 -6.10 -0.54 1.54
N ARG A 25 -6.56 -0.19 0.34
CA ARG A 25 -7.97 0.03 0.04
C ARG A 25 -8.46 -1.04 -0.92
N VAL A 26 -9.63 -1.61 -0.65
CA VAL A 26 -10.29 -2.56 -1.55
C VAL A 26 -11.74 -2.17 -1.81
N ASP A 27 -12.19 -2.43 -3.03
CA ASP A 27 -13.61 -2.41 -3.36
C ASP A 27 -14.12 -3.84 -3.46
N ILE A 28 -15.25 -4.11 -2.81
CA ILE A 28 -15.87 -5.42 -2.70
C ILE A 28 -17.24 -5.38 -3.37
N ARG A 29 -17.53 -6.39 -4.20
CA ARG A 29 -18.84 -6.61 -4.82
C ARG A 29 -19.18 -8.09 -4.70
N ASP A 30 -20.38 -8.41 -4.23
CA ASP A 30 -20.84 -9.80 -4.07
C ASP A 30 -19.86 -10.67 -3.25
N GLY A 31 -19.24 -10.09 -2.22
CA GLY A 31 -18.26 -10.78 -1.36
C GLY A 31 -16.90 -11.01 -2.00
N GLN A 32 -16.66 -10.50 -3.21
CA GLN A 32 -15.39 -10.62 -3.93
C GLN A 32 -14.72 -9.25 -4.10
N VAL A 33 -13.40 -9.21 -3.95
CA VAL A 33 -12.61 -8.01 -4.22
C VAL A 33 -12.59 -7.77 -5.73
N VAL A 34 -13.01 -6.59 -6.16
CA VAL A 34 -13.04 -6.19 -7.58
C VAL A 34 -11.99 -5.14 -7.92
N ASN A 35 -11.54 -4.34 -6.94
CA ASN A 35 -10.39 -3.44 -7.07
C ASN A 35 -9.56 -3.44 -5.79
N ALA A 36 -8.26 -3.13 -5.92
CA ALA A 36 -7.36 -2.96 -4.80
C ALA A 36 -6.33 -1.86 -5.11
N TRP A 37 -6.00 -1.08 -4.08
CA TRP A 37 -4.93 -0.07 -4.10
C TRP A 37 -4.04 -0.27 -2.89
N THR A 38 -2.73 -0.16 -3.11
CA THR A 38 -1.73 -0.17 -2.06
C THR A 38 -1.08 1.21 -1.97
N ARG A 39 -0.85 1.68 -0.76
CA ARG A 39 -0.14 2.94 -0.49
C ARG A 39 0.97 2.67 0.50
N ALA A 40 2.21 2.93 0.09
CA ALA A 40 3.35 2.97 0.99
C ALA A 40 3.46 4.40 1.52
N GLU A 41 3.19 4.58 2.82
CA GLU A 41 3.07 5.91 3.41
C GLU A 41 4.44 6.48 3.84
N LEU A 42 5.49 5.66 3.86
CA LEU A 42 6.85 6.07 4.23
C LEU A 42 7.81 6.11 3.03
N PHE A 43 8.45 7.28 2.84
CA PHE A 43 9.54 7.47 1.91
C PHE A 43 10.81 7.92 2.64
N ARG A 44 11.90 7.14 2.53
CA ARG A 44 13.21 7.45 3.15
C ARG A 44 14.21 8.11 2.18
N GLY A 45 14.10 7.85 0.88
CA GLY A 45 14.92 8.53 -0.13
C GLY A 45 16.42 8.16 -0.16
N PHE A 46 16.80 6.93 0.16
CA PHE A 46 18.21 6.51 0.16
C PHE A 46 18.92 6.75 -1.17
N GLU A 47 18.24 6.58 -2.30
CA GLU A 47 18.79 6.86 -3.63
C GLU A 47 19.23 8.33 -3.79
N ILE A 48 18.53 9.26 -3.12
CA ILE A 48 18.88 10.68 -3.11
C ILE A 48 20.05 10.91 -2.16
N ILE A 49 19.99 10.33 -0.95
CA ILE A 49 21.01 10.46 0.10
C ILE A 49 22.38 9.94 -0.36
N LEU A 50 22.39 8.87 -1.15
CA LEU A 50 23.62 8.19 -1.59
C LEU A 50 24.28 8.86 -2.81
N LYS A 51 23.64 9.84 -3.46
CA LYS A 51 24.26 10.56 -4.58
C LYS A 51 25.51 11.30 -4.13
N GLY A 52 26.65 10.98 -4.77
CA GLY A 52 27.94 11.62 -4.49
C GLY A 52 28.63 11.17 -3.20
N LYS A 53 28.08 10.18 -2.49
CA LYS A 53 28.78 9.54 -1.37
C LYS A 53 29.85 8.58 -1.87
N ASP A 54 30.91 8.42 -1.08
CA ASP A 54 31.96 7.42 -1.32
C ASP A 54 31.33 6.01 -1.30
N PRO A 55 31.52 5.18 -2.34
CA PRO A 55 31.02 3.81 -2.40
C PRO A 55 31.48 2.92 -1.23
N GLN A 56 32.62 3.22 -0.60
CA GLN A 56 33.15 2.46 0.53
C GLN A 56 32.69 2.96 1.90
N ALA A 57 31.96 4.08 1.95
CA ALA A 57 31.49 4.65 3.22
C ALA A 57 30.45 3.77 3.93
N GLY A 58 29.95 2.71 3.29
CA GLY A 58 28.90 1.85 3.84
C GLY A 58 27.55 2.57 3.94
N LEU A 59 26.53 1.84 4.39
CA LEU A 59 25.32 2.44 4.96
C LEU A 59 25.59 2.90 6.39
#